data_AF-A0A958A4U6-F1
#
_entry.id   AF-A0A958A4U6-F1
#
_cell.length_a   1.000
_cell.length_b   1.000
_cell.length_c   1.000
_cell.angle_alpha   90.00
_cell.angle_beta   90.00
_cell.angle_gamma   90.00
#
_symmetry.space_group_name_H-M   'P 1'
#
loop_
_entity.id
_entity.type
_entity.pdbx_description
1 polymer ?
#
loop_
_entity_poly.entity_id
_entity_poly.type
_entity_poly.pdbx_seq_one_letter_code
_entity_poly.pdbx_strand_id
1 'polypeptide(L)'
;MPDLIRVDFQSVISDVRQPKTQGRFVREVEHPIHITAPEIAAEYLMQSIFHPFRDFDQEEMWVLLLNTKNQITHETLIYRGTVNTALVRVAEIFKPAVWLNSPAIIASHNHPSGDPTPSPEDVHITRSIREAGQILGIEVLDHILIGNNVWISLKERGVSGFE
;
A
#
# COMPACT_ATOMS: atom_id res chain seq x y z
N MET A 1 -23.37 -30.22 27.65
CA MET A 1 -22.31 -29.23 27.40
C MET A 1 -22.47 -28.78 25.96
N PRO A 2 -22.36 -27.49 25.62
CA PRO A 2 -22.43 -27.07 24.22
C PRO A 2 -21.16 -27.53 23.49
N ASP A 3 -21.31 -28.04 22.27
CA ASP A 3 -20.19 -28.54 21.48
C ASP A 3 -19.22 -27.42 21.08
N LEU A 4 -17.93 -27.65 21.30
CA LEU A 4 -16.89 -26.70 20.93
C LEU A 4 -16.75 -26.69 19.41
N ILE A 5 -17.17 -25.60 18.77
CA ILE A 5 -17.14 -25.46 17.30
C ILE A 5 -15.68 -25.61 16.83
N ARG A 6 -15.37 -26.76 16.23
CA ARG A 6 -14.12 -26.98 15.49
C ARG A 6 -14.17 -26.16 14.21
N VAL A 7 -13.64 -24.94 14.27
CA VAL A 7 -13.28 -24.18 13.08
C VAL A 7 -12.20 -24.96 12.35
N ASP A 8 -12.52 -25.46 11.15
CA ASP A 8 -11.51 -26.02 10.26
C ASP A 8 -10.72 -24.88 9.63
N PHE A 9 -9.48 -24.71 10.08
CA PHE A 9 -8.58 -23.69 9.56
C PHE A 9 -8.19 -23.93 8.09
N GLN A 10 -8.27 -25.17 7.56
CA GLN A 10 -7.90 -25.43 6.16
C GLN A 10 -8.95 -24.91 5.18
N SER A 11 -10.25 -25.14 5.43
CA SER A 11 -11.32 -24.53 4.62
C SER A 11 -11.30 -22.99 4.71
N VAL A 12 -11.11 -22.42 5.91
CA VAL A 12 -10.95 -20.95 6.08
C VAL A 12 -9.78 -20.41 5.25
N ILE A 13 -8.60 -21.05 5.29
CA ILE A 13 -7.44 -20.66 4.47
C ILE A 13 -7.73 -20.83 2.97
N SER A 14 -8.55 -21.82 2.57
CA SER A 14 -8.89 -22.04 1.16
C SER A 14 -9.85 -20.99 0.58
N ASP A 15 -10.87 -20.58 1.34
CA ASP A 15 -11.85 -19.57 0.91
C ASP A 15 -11.22 -18.16 0.88
N VAL A 16 -10.26 -17.91 1.78
CA VAL A 16 -9.42 -16.69 1.78
C VAL A 16 -8.60 -16.55 0.49
N ARG A 17 -8.19 -17.64 -0.17
CA ARG A 17 -7.37 -17.58 -1.41
C ARG A 17 -8.09 -17.00 -2.63
N GLN A 18 -9.40 -16.82 -2.59
CA GLN A 18 -10.16 -16.23 -3.71
C GLN A 18 -10.72 -14.86 -3.32
N PRO A 19 -10.08 -13.74 -3.73
CA PRO A 19 -10.60 -12.40 -3.43
C PRO A 19 -11.91 -12.15 -4.19
N LYS A 20 -13.04 -12.40 -3.52
CA LYS A 20 -14.38 -12.14 -4.06
C LYS A 20 -14.49 -10.65 -4.39
N THR A 21 -14.79 -10.37 -5.66
CA THR A 21 -14.57 -9.08 -6.31
C THR A 21 -15.54 -8.00 -5.83
N GLN A 22 -15.01 -6.92 -5.26
CA GLN A 22 -15.57 -5.56 -5.39
C GLN A 22 -14.70 -4.44 -4.82
N GLY A 23 -13.75 -4.72 -3.90
CA GLY A 23 -13.04 -3.67 -3.16
C GLY A 23 -11.51 -3.71 -3.13
N ARG A 24 -10.85 -4.77 -3.65
CA ARG A 24 -9.38 -4.86 -3.71
C ARG A 24 -8.93 -5.62 -4.95
N PHE A 25 -8.15 -4.95 -5.79
CA PHE A 25 -7.29 -5.64 -6.75
C PHE A 25 -5.99 -5.97 -6.02
N VAL A 26 -5.51 -7.20 -6.16
CA VAL A 26 -4.17 -7.63 -5.76
C VAL A 26 -3.57 -8.29 -6.99
N ARG A 27 -2.47 -7.74 -7.52
CA ARG A 27 -1.80 -8.23 -8.73
C ARG A 27 -0.40 -8.69 -8.34
N GLU A 28 -0.08 -9.94 -8.66
CA GLU A 28 1.28 -10.48 -8.54
C GLU A 28 2.19 -9.85 -9.60
N VAL A 29 3.44 -9.59 -9.25
CA VAL A 29 4.42 -8.92 -10.11
C VAL A 29 5.44 -9.94 -10.59
N GLU A 30 5.22 -10.45 -11.81
CA GLU A 30 5.99 -11.56 -12.40
C GLU A 30 7.51 -11.31 -12.49
N HIS A 31 7.91 -10.03 -12.64
CA HIS A 31 9.29 -9.62 -12.86
C HIS A 31 9.81 -8.85 -11.63
N PRO A 32 10.84 -9.33 -10.92
CA PRO A 32 11.22 -8.80 -9.61
C PRO A 32 11.89 -7.42 -9.71
N ILE A 33 11.12 -6.37 -9.38
CA ILE A 33 11.62 -4.99 -9.29
C ILE A 33 12.26 -4.78 -7.91
N HIS A 34 13.57 -4.57 -7.88
CA HIS A 34 14.34 -4.31 -6.65
C HIS A 34 14.28 -2.84 -6.25
N ILE A 35 13.74 -2.53 -5.07
CA ILE A 35 13.71 -1.17 -4.52
C ILE A 35 14.95 -0.92 -3.66
N THR A 36 15.93 -0.23 -4.25
CA THR A 36 17.13 0.26 -3.56
C THR A 36 17.11 1.76 -3.25
N ALA A 37 16.20 2.52 -3.86
CA ALA A 37 15.98 3.95 -3.65
C ALA A 37 14.51 4.32 -4.01
N PRO A 38 13.94 5.42 -3.47
CA PRO A 38 12.55 5.79 -3.70
C PRO A 38 12.21 6.07 -5.17
N GLU A 39 13.18 6.54 -5.96
CA GLU A 39 13.08 6.71 -7.42
C GLU A 39 12.49 5.47 -8.10
N ILE A 40 12.99 4.29 -7.75
CA ILE A 40 12.62 3.03 -8.43
C ILE A 40 11.18 2.65 -8.08
N ALA A 41 10.73 2.94 -6.86
CA ALA A 41 9.34 2.73 -6.46
C ALA A 41 8.41 3.73 -7.18
N ALA A 42 8.81 5.00 -7.26
CA ALA A 42 8.06 6.04 -7.96
C ALA A 42 7.98 5.81 -9.47
N GLU A 43 9.08 5.42 -10.12
CA GLU A 43 9.11 5.04 -11.54
C GLU A 43 8.19 3.85 -11.81
N TYR A 44 8.23 2.81 -10.96
CA TYR A 44 7.32 1.67 -11.06
C TYR A 44 5.85 2.11 -10.93
N LEU A 45 5.52 2.92 -9.91
CA LEU A 45 4.17 3.46 -9.69
C LEU A 45 3.69 4.30 -10.89
N MET A 46 4.51 5.20 -11.41
CA MET A 46 4.17 6.07 -12.55
C MET A 46 4.03 5.31 -13.88
N GLN A 47 4.74 4.19 -14.07
CA GLN A 47 4.75 3.43 -15.34
C GLN A 47 3.76 2.26 -15.35
N SER A 48 3.59 1.57 -14.22
CA SER A 48 2.85 0.29 -14.14
C SER A 48 1.44 0.43 -13.53
N ILE A 49 1.19 1.53 -12.82
CA ILE A 49 -0.09 1.83 -12.16
C ILE A 49 -0.66 3.13 -12.72
N PHE A 50 -0.03 4.29 -12.45
CA PHE A 50 -0.55 5.62 -12.77
C PHE A 50 -0.29 6.07 -14.23
N HIS A 51 -0.41 5.16 -15.21
CA HIS A 51 -0.14 5.45 -16.62
C HIS A 51 -1.38 5.29 -17.53
N PRO A 52 -1.74 6.29 -18.36
CA PRO A 52 -1.25 7.67 -18.34
C PRO A 52 -1.93 8.48 -17.22
N PHE A 53 -1.15 9.29 -16.49
CA PHE A 53 -1.62 9.95 -15.25
C PHE A 53 -2.95 10.70 -15.36
N ARG A 54 -3.23 11.33 -16.52
CA ARG A 54 -4.47 12.08 -16.78
C ARG A 54 -5.76 11.24 -16.64
N ASP A 55 -5.66 9.91 -16.72
CA ASP A 55 -6.79 8.99 -16.66
C ASP A 55 -7.18 8.69 -15.17
N PHE A 56 -6.44 9.25 -14.19
CA PHE A 56 -6.65 9.13 -12.75
C PHE A 56 -7.26 10.41 -12.15
N ASP A 57 -8.56 10.62 -12.38
CA ASP A 57 -9.32 11.79 -11.90
C ASP A 57 -9.69 11.75 -10.41
N GLN A 58 -9.43 10.62 -9.76
CA GLN A 58 -9.69 10.33 -8.35
C GLN A 58 -8.40 9.90 -7.66
N GLU A 59 -8.35 10.07 -6.34
CA GLU A 59 -7.22 9.60 -5.54
C GLU A 59 -7.36 8.10 -5.26
N GLU A 60 -6.25 7.38 -5.42
CA GLU A 60 -6.14 5.95 -5.22
C GLU A 60 -5.05 5.63 -4.21
N MET A 61 -5.41 5.02 -3.09
CA MET A 61 -4.44 4.48 -2.14
C MET A 61 -3.99 3.10 -2.63
N TRP A 62 -2.73 3.01 -3.01
CA TRP A 62 -2.04 1.79 -3.42
C TRP A 62 -1.02 1.34 -2.37
N VAL A 63 -0.76 0.04 -2.33
CA VAL A 63 0.31 -0.55 -1.52
C VAL A 63 1.11 -1.52 -2.37
N LEU A 64 2.43 -1.42 -2.33
CA LEU A 64 3.36 -2.40 -2.85
C LEU A 64 3.75 -3.34 -1.72
N LEU A 65 3.67 -4.65 -1.95
CA LEU A 65 4.10 -5.70 -1.02
C LEU A 65 5.48 -6.22 -1.43
N LEU A 66 6.45 -6.09 -0.53
CA LEU A 66 7.84 -6.47 -0.79
C LEU A 66 8.24 -7.74 -0.03
N ASN A 67 9.28 -8.40 -0.50
CA ASN A 67 9.94 -9.51 0.19
C ASN A 67 11.21 -9.04 0.94
N THR A 68 11.89 -9.97 1.63
CA THR A 68 13.13 -9.72 2.40
C THR A 68 14.35 -9.29 1.58
N LYS A 69 14.22 -9.12 0.26
CA LYS A 69 15.24 -8.56 -0.64
C LYS A 69 14.83 -7.21 -1.23
N ASN A 70 13.79 -6.58 -0.67
CA ASN A 70 13.11 -5.39 -1.17
C ASN A 70 12.68 -5.52 -2.64
N GLN A 71 12.32 -6.73 -3.09
CA GLN A 71 11.70 -6.93 -4.40
C GLN A 71 10.18 -6.75 -4.26
N ILE A 72 9.55 -5.99 -5.14
CA ILE A 72 8.09 -5.98 -5.26
C ILE A 72 7.63 -7.39 -5.63
N THR A 73 6.64 -7.91 -4.90
CA THR A 73 5.98 -9.20 -5.16
C THR A 73 4.54 -9.02 -5.61
N HIS A 74 3.84 -8.03 -5.04
CA HIS A 74 2.48 -7.70 -5.39
C HIS A 74 2.27 -6.19 -5.32
N GLU A 75 1.30 -5.70 -6.06
CA GLU A 75 0.65 -4.40 -5.86
C GLU A 75 -0.80 -4.62 -5.41
N THR A 76 -1.38 -3.64 -4.73
CA THR A 76 -2.81 -3.68 -4.39
C THR A 76 -3.45 -2.30 -4.27
N LEU A 77 -4.61 -2.15 -4.89
CA LEU A 77 -5.52 -1.02 -4.69
C LEU A 77 -6.30 -1.24 -3.38
N ILE A 78 -6.12 -0.32 -2.43
CA ILE A 78 -6.82 -0.31 -1.12
C ILE A 78 -8.08 0.55 -1.18
N TYR A 79 -8.05 1.66 -1.92
CA TYR A 79 -9.16 2.59 -2.06
C TYR A 79 -9.04 3.38 -3.37
N ARG A 80 -10.18 3.73 -3.99
CA ARG A 80 -10.31 4.69 -5.11
C ARG A 80 -11.49 5.61 -4.82
N GLY A 81 -11.31 6.93 -4.98
CA GLY A 81 -12.40 7.89 -4.87
C GLY A 81 -11.96 9.29 -4.45
N THR A 82 -12.84 10.00 -3.75
CA THR A 82 -12.47 11.18 -2.97
C THR A 82 -11.84 10.73 -1.67
N VAL A 83 -10.54 10.43 -1.69
CA VAL A 83 -9.79 10.21 -0.46
C VAL A 83 -9.82 11.51 0.34
N ASN A 84 -10.56 11.48 1.44
CA ASN A 84 -10.22 12.24 2.61
C ASN A 84 -9.36 11.29 3.44
N THR A 85 -8.04 11.54 3.55
CA THR A 85 -7.06 10.52 3.96
C THR A 85 -7.33 9.98 5.37
N ALA A 86 -8.00 10.77 6.21
CA ALA A 86 -8.55 10.40 7.52
C ALA A 86 -9.62 9.27 7.51
N LEU A 87 -10.19 8.93 6.35
CA LEU A 87 -11.17 7.84 6.19
C LEU A 87 -10.51 6.49 5.82
N VAL A 88 -9.24 6.48 5.41
CA VAL A 88 -8.55 5.24 5.03
C VAL A 88 -8.21 4.44 6.30
N ARG A 89 -8.91 3.32 6.50
CA ARG A 89 -8.67 2.45 7.66
C ARG A 89 -7.33 1.74 7.52
N VAL A 90 -6.35 2.07 8.37
CA VAL A 90 -4.99 1.47 8.35
C VAL A 90 -5.00 -0.07 8.37
N ALA A 91 -5.97 -0.71 9.03
CA ALA A 91 -6.13 -2.17 9.00
C ALA A 91 -6.37 -2.75 7.58
N GLU A 92 -6.94 -1.96 6.66
CA GLU A 92 -7.18 -2.37 5.29
C GLU A 92 -5.89 -2.37 4.45
N ILE A 93 -4.98 -1.42 4.71
CA ILE A 93 -3.63 -1.32 4.13
C ILE A 93 -2.79 -2.55 4.47
N PHE A 94 -2.79 -2.97 5.74
CA PHE A 94 -1.95 -4.10 6.19
C PHE A 94 -2.54 -5.49 5.95
N LYS A 95 -3.87 -5.64 5.87
CA LYS A 95 -4.50 -6.95 5.63
C LYS A 95 -3.96 -7.75 4.42
N PRO A 96 -3.67 -7.18 3.23
CA PRO A 96 -3.02 -7.93 2.15
C PRO A 96 -1.58 -8.33 2.50
N ALA A 97 -0.81 -7.47 3.18
CA ALA A 97 0.54 -7.79 3.64
C ALA A 97 0.56 -8.95 4.65
N VAL A 98 -0.32 -8.90 5.65
CA VAL A 98 -0.50 -9.97 6.65
C VAL A 98 -0.90 -11.30 6.00
N TRP A 99 -1.88 -11.28 5.08
CA TRP A 99 -2.34 -12.50 4.40
C TRP A 99 -1.26 -13.11 3.50
N LEU A 100 -0.52 -12.29 2.75
CA LEU A 100 0.54 -12.76 1.85
C LEU A 100 1.91 -12.93 2.55
N ASN A 101 1.98 -12.75 3.87
CA ASN A 101 3.20 -12.86 4.69
C ASN A 101 4.33 -11.93 4.19
N SER A 102 3.96 -10.74 3.70
CA SER A 102 4.90 -9.73 3.22
C SER A 102 5.55 -9.03 4.43
N PRO A 103 6.90 -9.10 4.58
CA PRO A 103 7.61 -8.47 5.69
C PRO A 103 7.67 -6.94 5.60
N ALA A 104 7.41 -6.35 4.43
CA ALA A 104 7.62 -4.93 4.19
C ALA A 104 6.66 -4.38 3.13
N ILE A 105 6.22 -3.13 3.29
CA ILE A 105 5.33 -2.42 2.36
C ILE A 105 5.89 -1.05 1.95
N ILE A 106 5.45 -0.57 0.80
CA ILE A 106 5.49 0.86 0.42
C ILE A 106 4.04 1.31 0.19
N ALA A 107 3.61 2.36 0.87
CA ALA A 107 2.33 3.01 0.60
C ALA A 107 2.47 4.03 -0.54
N SER A 108 1.40 4.31 -1.26
CA SER A 108 1.38 5.39 -2.25
C SER A 108 -0.03 5.88 -2.50
N HIS A 109 -0.17 7.16 -2.86
CA HIS A 109 -1.39 7.68 -3.48
C HIS A 109 -1.07 8.80 -4.47
N ASN A 110 -1.97 9.01 -5.43
CA ASN A 110 -1.87 10.08 -6.43
C ASN A 110 -2.68 11.30 -6.01
N HIS A 111 -2.16 12.51 -6.23
CA HIS A 111 -2.96 13.73 -6.13
C HIS A 111 -3.49 14.11 -7.53
N PRO A 112 -4.81 14.03 -7.82
CA PRO A 112 -5.35 14.37 -9.16
C PRO A 112 -5.10 15.81 -9.61
N SER A 113 -4.70 16.71 -8.71
CA SER A 113 -4.18 18.05 -9.01
C SER A 113 -2.89 18.04 -9.84
N GLY A 114 -2.14 16.93 -9.80
CA GLY A 114 -0.80 16.80 -10.37
C GLY A 114 0.34 17.29 -9.48
N ASP A 115 0.05 17.85 -8.29
CA ASP A 115 1.04 18.33 -7.31
C ASP A 115 1.17 17.34 -6.13
N PRO A 116 2.30 16.63 -5.98
CA PRO A 116 2.52 15.62 -4.94
C PRO A 116 2.88 16.23 -3.56
N THR A 117 2.75 17.56 -3.37
CA THR A 117 3.01 18.21 -2.08
C THR A 117 2.09 17.66 -0.98
N PRO A 118 2.62 17.13 0.14
CA PRO A 118 1.81 16.48 1.18
C PRO A 118 0.90 17.44 1.95
N SER A 119 -0.31 16.98 2.22
CA SER A 119 -1.25 17.59 3.17
C SER A 119 -0.94 17.19 4.63
N PRO A 120 -1.51 17.90 5.63
CA PRO A 120 -1.50 17.45 7.03
C PRO A 120 -2.13 16.06 7.22
N GLU A 121 -3.17 15.75 6.46
CA GLU A 121 -3.89 14.47 6.46
C GLU A 121 -3.00 13.32 5.97
N ASP A 122 -2.14 13.57 4.97
CA ASP A 122 -1.14 12.60 4.50
C ASP A 122 -0.13 12.34 5.61
N VAL A 123 0.50 13.38 6.17
CA VAL A 123 1.43 13.25 7.29
C VAL A 123 0.81 12.47 8.47
N HIS A 124 -0.49 12.65 8.73
CA HIS A 124 -1.21 11.92 9.76
C HIS A 124 -1.45 10.44 9.42
N ILE A 125 -1.89 10.09 8.20
CA ILE A 125 -2.06 8.68 7.82
C ILE A 125 -0.70 7.98 7.71
N THR A 126 0.30 8.64 7.15
CA THR A 126 1.68 8.15 6.98
C THR A 126 2.31 7.77 8.33
N ARG A 127 2.08 8.58 9.38
CA ARG A 127 2.48 8.21 10.75
C ARG A 127 1.66 7.03 11.29
N SER A 128 0.34 7.05 11.12
CA SER A 128 -0.56 5.99 11.60
C SER A 128 -0.26 4.62 10.95
N ILE A 129 0.15 4.62 9.68
CA ILE A 129 0.62 3.44 8.94
C ILE A 129 1.93 2.91 9.55
N ARG A 130 2.91 3.78 9.85
CA ARG A 130 4.17 3.38 10.51
C ARG A 130 3.95 2.76 11.88
N GLU A 131 3.14 3.39 12.73
CA GLU A 131 2.83 2.89 14.08
C GLU A 131 2.16 1.50 14.01
N ALA A 132 1.21 1.29 13.10
CA ALA A 132 0.60 -0.01 12.88
C ALA A 132 1.58 -1.06 12.31
N GLY A 133 2.46 -0.68 11.39
CA GLY A 133 3.49 -1.56 10.84
C GLY A 133 4.46 -2.07 11.89
N GLN A 134 4.94 -1.18 12.78
CA GLN A 134 5.76 -1.54 13.94
C GLN A 134 5.06 -2.54 14.86
N ILE A 135 3.77 -2.35 15.16
CA ILE A 135 2.97 -3.26 15.98
C ILE A 135 2.76 -4.63 15.31
N LEU A 136 2.65 -4.66 13.98
CA LEU A 136 2.41 -5.88 13.19
C LEU A 136 3.71 -6.63 12.82
N GLY A 137 4.89 -6.03 13.01
CA GLY A 137 6.16 -6.56 12.52
C GLY A 137 6.30 -6.50 11.00
N ILE A 138 5.64 -5.53 10.36
CA ILE A 138 5.67 -5.28 8.90
C ILE A 138 6.30 -3.90 8.67
N GLU A 139 7.48 -3.88 8.05
CA GLU A 139 8.23 -2.64 7.83
C GLU A 139 7.53 -1.73 6.82
N VAL A 140 7.44 -0.43 7.11
CA VAL A 140 6.94 0.57 6.15
C VAL A 140 8.15 1.27 5.56
N LEU A 141 8.56 0.86 4.36
CA LEU A 141 9.80 1.25 3.71
C LEU A 141 9.77 2.67 3.15
N ASP A 142 8.60 3.12 2.65
CA ASP A 142 8.29 4.51 2.29
C ASP A 142 6.77 4.75 2.18
N HIS A 143 6.38 6.01 2.00
CA HIS A 143 5.09 6.44 1.46
C HIS A 143 5.38 7.43 0.32
N ILE A 144 5.04 7.05 -0.92
CA ILE A 144 5.34 7.83 -2.14
C ILE A 144 4.08 8.57 -2.61
N LEU A 145 4.14 9.90 -2.70
CA LEU A 145 3.06 10.71 -3.29
C LEU A 145 3.33 10.92 -4.78
N ILE A 146 2.32 10.69 -5.62
CA ILE A 146 2.43 10.76 -7.09
C ILE A 146 1.63 11.94 -7.65
N GLY A 147 2.26 12.73 -8.50
CA GLY A 147 1.65 13.79 -9.31
C GLY A 147 1.93 13.58 -10.80
N ASN A 148 1.71 14.62 -11.61
CA ASN A 148 1.80 14.52 -13.05
C ASN A 148 3.27 14.50 -13.54
N ASN A 149 3.83 13.30 -13.70
CA ASN A 149 5.26 13.04 -13.97
C ASN A 149 6.22 13.58 -12.89
N VAL A 150 5.73 13.71 -11.65
CA VAL A 150 6.48 14.16 -10.47
C VAL A 150 6.05 13.34 -9.27
N TRP A 151 6.91 13.22 -8.25
CA TRP A 151 6.64 12.44 -7.05
C TRP A 151 7.39 13.00 -5.84
N ILE A 152 7.00 12.58 -4.63
CA ILE A 152 7.69 12.88 -3.37
C ILE A 152 7.76 11.61 -2.50
N SER A 153 8.95 11.28 -2.00
CA SER A 153 9.14 10.39 -0.85
C SER A 153 8.85 11.14 0.45
N LEU A 154 7.96 10.61 1.30
CA LEU A 154 7.73 11.16 2.64
C LEU A 154 8.84 10.74 3.62
N LYS A 155 9.59 9.66 3.35
CA LYS A 155 10.82 9.33 4.06
C LYS A 155 11.91 10.38 3.86
N GLU A 156 12.24 10.70 2.61
CA GLU A 156 13.32 11.66 2.29
C GLU A 156 12.97 13.09 2.66
N ARG A 157 11.67 13.43 2.68
CA ARG A 157 11.16 14.68 3.26
C ARG A 157 11.35 14.79 4.78
N GLY A 158 11.76 13.73 5.47
CA GLY A 158 11.88 13.70 6.93
C GLY A 158 10.52 13.80 7.64
N VAL A 159 9.47 13.20 7.08
CA VAL A 159 8.16 13.17 7.75
C VAL A 159 8.27 12.34 9.03
N SER A 160 7.89 12.95 10.15
CA SER A 160 8.03 12.41 11.52
C SER A 160 7.66 10.93 11.64
N GLY A 161 8.55 10.14 12.24
CA GLY A 161 8.45 8.67 12.34
C GLY A 161 9.31 7.93 11.31
N PHE A 162 10.01 8.65 10.43
CA PHE A 162 11.09 8.14 9.58
C PHE A 162 12.47 8.53 10.14
N GLU A 163 12.66 8.20 11.42
CA GLU A 163 13.85 8.42 12.25
C GLU A 163 14.19 7.10 12.99
#